data_AF-B5VJN5-F1
#
_entry.id   AF-B5VJN5-F1
#
_cell.length_a   1.000
_cell.length_b   1.000
_cell.length_c   1.000
_cell.angle_alpha   90.00
_cell.angle_beta   90.00
_cell.angle_gamma   90.00
#
_symmetry.space_group_name_H-M   'P 1'
#
loop_
_entity.id
_entity.type
_entity.pdbx_description
1 polymer ?
#
loop_
_entity_poly.entity_id
_entity_poly.type
_entity_poly.pdbx_seq_one_letter_code
_entity_poly.pdbx_strand_id
1 'polypeptide(L)'
;MSFQIISYFQESHETAFFSSSNCYILRHEYPFSKKSRLFFFTLALFVVLVCSQEWFSFEMNRSCSMKVEHRMQFLSTIISEHQKSDVNCWDQIAKKMNVYLFEQKVSGSDVFFLDGADCERFFERNFLRYLPSRKSSHPDLPIAELLPYIRKADIACAGKQLI
;
A
#
# COMPACT_ATOMS: atom_id res chain seq x y z
N MET A 1 -14.61 -22.65 63.83
CA MET A 1 -15.14 -21.87 62.70
C MET A 1 -14.08 -20.86 62.32
N SER A 2 -13.32 -21.13 61.27
CA SER A 2 -12.27 -20.23 60.77
C SER A 2 -12.62 -19.88 59.34
N PHE A 3 -12.96 -18.62 59.08
CA PHE A 3 -13.25 -18.11 57.74
C PHE A 3 -11.93 -17.93 56.98
N GLN A 4 -11.81 -18.54 55.79
CA GLN A 4 -10.69 -18.31 54.88
C GLN A 4 -10.96 -17.08 54.00
N ILE A 5 -9.96 -16.21 53.93
CA ILE A 5 -9.94 -15.00 53.10
C ILE A 5 -9.74 -15.42 51.65
N ILE A 6 -10.68 -15.06 50.76
CA ILE A 6 -10.52 -15.19 49.31
C ILE A 6 -9.76 -13.96 48.81
N SER A 7 -8.51 -14.13 48.39
CA SER A 7 -7.78 -13.10 47.65
C SER A 7 -7.90 -13.37 46.15
N TYR A 8 -8.58 -12.48 45.42
CA TYR A 8 -8.58 -12.47 43.96
C TYR A 8 -7.31 -11.78 43.46
N PHE A 9 -6.44 -12.52 42.78
CA PHE A 9 -5.34 -11.95 42.01
C PHE A 9 -5.73 -12.06 40.54
N GLN A 10 -5.99 -10.91 39.91
CA GLN A 10 -6.40 -10.84 38.52
C GLN A 10 -5.23 -10.32 37.69
N GLU A 11 -4.42 -11.24 37.18
CA GLU A 11 -3.44 -10.97 36.14
C GLU A 11 -3.87 -11.72 34.87
N SER A 12 -3.81 -10.99 33.77
CA SER A 12 -4.43 -11.31 32.49
C SER A 12 -4.05 -12.70 31.96
N HIS A 13 -5.08 -13.50 31.67
CA HIS A 13 -5.09 -14.75 30.89
C HIS A 13 -4.95 -16.11 31.58
N GLU A 14 -5.00 -16.24 32.91
CA GLU A 14 -5.14 -17.56 33.55
C GLU A 14 -6.02 -17.52 34.80
N THR A 15 -7.20 -18.13 34.76
CA THR A 15 -8.00 -18.41 35.96
C THR A 15 -7.60 -19.77 36.54
N ALA A 16 -6.66 -19.78 37.49
CA ALA A 16 -6.31 -20.98 38.25
C ALA A 16 -7.22 -21.12 39.48
N PHE A 17 -7.96 -22.23 39.59
CA PHE A 17 -8.75 -22.57 40.78
C PHE A 17 -7.96 -23.56 41.65
N PHE A 18 -7.46 -23.12 42.80
CA PHE A 18 -6.75 -23.97 43.75
C PHE A 18 -7.71 -24.53 44.81
N SER A 19 -8.16 -25.77 44.62
CA SER A 19 -8.72 -26.59 45.70
C SER A 19 -7.66 -27.59 46.15
N SER A 20 -7.40 -27.64 47.46
CA SER A 20 -6.49 -28.58 48.08
C SER A 20 -6.72 -29.99 47.54
N SER A 21 -5.64 -30.56 46.99
CA SER A 21 -5.44 -31.99 46.75
C SER A 21 -5.72 -32.58 45.37
N ASN A 22 -6.09 -31.84 44.33
CA ASN A 22 -5.94 -32.32 42.92
C ASN A 22 -6.00 -31.17 41.91
N CYS A 23 -4.90 -30.91 41.20
CA CYS A 23 -4.84 -29.94 40.11
C CYS A 23 -5.26 -30.61 38.80
N TYR A 24 -6.52 -30.41 38.38
CA TYR A 24 -6.95 -30.77 37.04
C TYR A 24 -6.72 -29.56 36.12
N ILE A 25 -5.62 -29.57 35.35
CA ILE A 25 -5.47 -28.63 34.23
C ILE A 25 -6.46 -29.06 33.15
N LEU A 26 -7.65 -28.46 33.13
CA LEU A 26 -8.56 -28.55 32.00
C LEU A 26 -7.99 -27.71 30.85
N ARG A 27 -7.01 -28.30 30.15
CA ARG A 27 -6.54 -27.75 28.88
C ARG A 27 -7.64 -27.96 27.85
N HIS A 28 -8.46 -26.94 27.62
CA HIS A 28 -9.34 -26.88 26.45
C HIS A 28 -8.47 -26.71 25.19
N GLU A 29 -7.81 -27.79 24.75
CA GLU A 29 -7.28 -27.87 23.38
C GLU A 29 -8.50 -27.99 22.46
N TYR A 30 -9.04 -26.87 22.00
CA TYR A 30 -10.05 -26.90 20.94
C TYR A 30 -9.39 -27.57 19.71
N PRO A 31 -9.81 -28.78 19.30
CA PRO A 31 -9.22 -29.43 18.14
C PRO A 31 -9.80 -28.72 16.92
N PHE A 32 -9.14 -27.66 16.49
CA PHE A 32 -9.53 -26.93 15.29
C PHE A 32 -9.38 -27.87 14.09
N SER A 33 -10.52 -28.42 13.65
CA SER A 33 -10.60 -29.48 12.64
C SER A 33 -9.82 -29.09 11.39
N LYS A 34 -9.10 -30.05 10.79
CA LYS A 34 -8.36 -29.83 9.51
C LYS A 34 -9.26 -29.24 8.42
N LYS A 35 -10.56 -29.61 8.40
CA LYS A 35 -11.56 -29.06 7.48
C LYS A 35 -11.88 -27.58 7.80
N SER A 36 -11.92 -27.23 9.08
CA SER A 36 -12.13 -25.85 9.54
C SER A 36 -10.94 -24.96 9.14
N ARG A 37 -9.69 -25.42 9.32
CA ARG A 37 -8.50 -24.72 8.83
C ARG A 37 -8.56 -24.44 7.34
N LEU A 38 -8.82 -25.47 6.53
CA LEU A 38 -8.88 -25.32 5.08
C LEU A 38 -9.92 -24.28 4.67
N PHE A 39 -11.10 -24.28 5.32
CA PHE A 39 -12.14 -23.29 5.07
C PHE A 39 -11.68 -21.85 5.32
N PHE A 40 -11.05 -21.57 6.46
CA PHE A 40 -10.53 -20.22 6.76
C PHE A 40 -9.42 -19.80 5.79
N PHE A 41 -8.52 -20.71 5.40
CA PHE A 41 -7.51 -20.41 4.39
C PHE A 41 -8.12 -20.11 3.02
N THR A 42 -9.13 -20.89 2.59
CA THR A 42 -9.83 -20.64 1.33
C THR A 42 -10.60 -19.33 1.35
N LEU A 43 -11.24 -19.01 2.47
CA LEU A 43 -11.97 -17.75 2.63
C LEU A 43 -11.01 -16.56 2.63
N ALA A 44 -9.89 -16.65 3.37
CA ALA A 44 -8.87 -15.61 3.38
C ALA A 44 -8.27 -15.38 1.98
N LEU A 45 -7.95 -16.46 1.25
CA LEU A 45 -7.46 -16.36 -0.12
C LEU A 45 -8.49 -15.68 -1.03
N PHE A 46 -9.77 -16.07 -0.93
CA PHE A 46 -10.84 -15.47 -1.72
C PHE A 46 -10.98 -13.97 -1.43
N VAL A 47 -10.97 -13.58 -0.16
CA VAL A 47 -11.01 -12.16 0.25
C VAL A 47 -9.81 -11.40 -0.32
N VAL A 48 -8.59 -11.97 -0.23
CA VAL A 48 -7.38 -11.36 -0.81
C VAL A 48 -7.51 -11.17 -2.32
N LEU A 49 -8.04 -12.16 -3.05
CA LEU A 49 -8.24 -12.07 -4.49
C LEU A 49 -9.24 -10.96 -4.85
N VAL A 50 -10.40 -10.91 -4.19
CA VAL A 50 -11.42 -9.85 -4.43
C VAL A 50 -10.85 -8.47 -4.12
N CYS A 51 -10.20 -8.30 -2.96
CA CYS A 51 -9.57 -7.02 -2.61
C CYS A 51 -8.48 -6.61 -3.62
N SER A 52 -7.69 -7.55 -4.13
CA SER A 52 -6.66 -7.26 -5.14
C SER A 52 -7.24 -6.83 -6.48
N GLN A 53 -8.38 -7.40 -6.88
CA GLN A 53 -9.05 -7.08 -8.14
C GLN A 53 -9.70 -5.70 -8.08
N GLU A 54 -10.40 -5.38 -6.99
CA GLU A 54 -10.98 -4.05 -6.79
C GLU A 54 -9.90 -2.97 -6.72
N TRP A 55 -8.79 -3.25 -6.02
CA TRP A 55 -7.63 -2.35 -5.99
C TRP A 55 -7.07 -2.12 -7.40
N PHE A 56 -6.88 -3.19 -8.17
CA PHE A 56 -6.38 -3.08 -9.54
C PHE A 56 -7.32 -2.27 -10.44
N SER A 57 -8.64 -2.49 -10.34
CA SER A 57 -9.64 -1.73 -11.08
C SER A 57 -9.65 -0.24 -10.70
N PHE A 58 -9.56 0.07 -9.41
CA PHE A 58 -9.45 1.43 -8.91
C PHE A 58 -8.20 2.14 -9.46
N GLU A 59 -7.06 1.46 -9.42
CA GLU A 59 -5.78 1.98 -9.93
C GLU A 59 -5.77 2.22 -11.43
N MET A 60 -6.36 1.30 -12.21
CA MET A 60 -6.48 1.45 -13.65
C MET A 60 -7.41 2.62 -14.01
N ASN A 61 -8.54 2.76 -13.32
CA ASN A 61 -9.43 3.90 -13.50
C ASN A 61 -8.75 5.22 -13.13
N ARG A 62 -7.97 5.25 -12.02
CA ARG A 62 -7.17 6.39 -11.59
C ARG A 62 -6.15 6.80 -12.66
N SER A 63 -5.45 5.84 -13.24
CA SER A 63 -4.49 6.08 -14.33
C SER A 63 -5.15 6.62 -15.60
N CYS A 64 -6.26 6.02 -16.03
CA CYS A 64 -7.00 6.41 -17.23
C CYS A 64 -7.67 7.79 -17.11
N SER A 65 -8.10 8.17 -15.91
CA SER A 65 -8.74 9.47 -15.65
C SER A 65 -7.77 10.66 -15.86
N MET A 66 -6.48 10.44 -15.65
CA MET A 66 -5.47 11.48 -15.71
C MET A 66 -5.08 11.81 -17.16
N LYS A 67 -5.50 12.98 -17.65
CA LYS A 67 -5.14 13.50 -18.98
C LYS A 67 -3.62 13.67 -19.16
N VAL A 68 -3.18 13.73 -20.41
CA VAL A 68 -1.78 13.90 -20.81
C VAL A 68 -1.13 15.12 -20.16
N GLU A 69 -1.84 16.25 -20.08
CA GLU A 69 -1.37 17.49 -19.45
C GLU A 69 -0.96 17.28 -17.98
N HIS A 70 -1.81 16.62 -17.19
CA HIS A 70 -1.52 16.35 -15.79
C HIS A 70 -0.40 15.32 -15.63
N ARG A 71 -0.26 14.38 -16.57
CA ARG A 71 0.87 13.43 -16.62
C ARG A 71 2.19 14.14 -16.90
N MET A 72 2.21 15.13 -17.81
CA MET A 72 3.39 15.97 -18.02
C MET A 72 3.73 16.78 -16.76
N GLN A 73 2.74 17.39 -16.12
CA GLN A 73 2.94 18.16 -14.89
C GLN A 73 3.51 17.29 -13.75
N PHE A 74 3.01 16.06 -13.63
CA PHE A 74 3.54 15.07 -12.68
C PHE A 74 5.01 14.76 -12.93
N LEU A 75 5.39 14.43 -14.16
CA LEU A 75 6.79 14.15 -14.53
C LEU A 75 7.70 15.37 -14.32
N SER A 76 7.23 16.57 -14.66
CA SER A 76 7.96 17.82 -14.42
C SER A 76 8.20 18.06 -12.93
N THR A 77 7.20 17.79 -12.09
CA THR A 77 7.29 17.90 -10.64
C THR A 77 8.31 16.92 -10.08
N ILE A 78 8.30 15.65 -10.53
CA ILE A 78 9.30 14.64 -10.13
C ILE A 78 10.71 15.14 -10.42
N ILE A 79 10.97 15.62 -11.64
CA ILE A 79 12.29 16.09 -12.07
C ILE A 79 12.74 17.28 -11.21
N SER A 80 11.87 18.26 -10.98
CA SER A 80 12.16 19.46 -10.17
C SER A 80 12.48 19.11 -8.72
N GLU A 81 11.66 18.27 -8.07
CA GLU A 81 11.83 17.95 -6.65
C GLU A 81 13.06 17.07 -6.42
N HIS A 82 13.31 16.10 -7.31
CA HIS A 82 14.53 15.29 -7.23
C HIS A 82 15.80 16.11 -7.46
N GLN A 83 15.74 17.19 -8.24
CA GLN A 83 16.90 18.08 -8.40
C GLN A 83 17.18 18.93 -7.15
N LYS A 84 16.17 19.21 -6.32
CA LYS A 84 16.27 20.13 -5.17
C LYS A 84 16.64 19.45 -3.86
N SER A 85 16.28 18.19 -3.66
CA SER A 85 16.41 17.49 -2.38
C SER A 85 17.07 16.12 -2.54
N ASP A 86 18.01 15.80 -1.65
CA ASP A 86 18.70 14.50 -1.61
C ASP A 86 17.90 13.43 -0.83
N VAL A 87 16.93 13.86 -0.03
CA VAL A 87 16.04 12.96 0.74
C VAL A 87 14.87 12.50 -0.12
N ASN A 88 14.40 11.27 0.10
CA ASN A 88 13.19 10.67 -0.51
C ASN A 88 12.05 11.71 -0.60
N CYS A 89 11.85 12.27 -1.79
CA CYS A 89 10.98 13.42 -2.01
C CYS A 89 9.57 13.04 -2.48
N TRP A 90 9.27 11.74 -2.54
CA TRP A 90 7.99 11.23 -3.01
C TRP A 90 6.80 11.75 -2.19
N ASP A 91 6.95 11.92 -0.86
CA ASP A 91 5.92 12.52 -0.01
C ASP A 91 5.63 13.97 -0.39
N GLN A 92 6.66 14.73 -0.77
CA GLN A 92 6.50 16.12 -1.19
C GLN A 92 5.86 16.21 -2.58
N ILE A 93 6.24 15.32 -3.50
CA ILE A 93 5.66 15.20 -4.83
C ILE A 93 4.16 14.85 -4.71
N ALA A 94 3.82 13.86 -3.88
CA ALA A 94 2.44 13.48 -3.59
C ALA A 94 1.60 14.67 -3.10
N LYS A 95 2.10 15.41 -2.11
CA LYS A 95 1.42 16.61 -1.58
C LYS A 95 1.21 17.68 -2.65
N LYS A 96 2.26 18.03 -3.42
CA LYS A 96 2.18 19.03 -4.49
C LYS A 96 1.17 18.63 -5.57
N MET A 97 1.15 17.36 -5.94
CA MET A 97 0.27 16.85 -6.97
C MET A 97 -1.17 16.71 -6.51
N ASN A 98 -1.42 16.36 -5.24
CA ASN A 98 -2.77 16.36 -4.68
C ASN A 98 -3.39 17.76 -4.72
N VAL A 99 -2.63 18.79 -4.32
CA VAL A 99 -3.07 20.19 -4.40
C VAL A 99 -3.40 20.57 -5.85
N TYR A 100 -2.48 20.29 -6.78
CA TYR A 100 -2.68 20.57 -8.21
C TYR A 100 -3.91 19.86 -8.78
N LEU A 101 -4.08 18.56 -8.53
CA LEU A 101 -5.19 17.77 -9.08
C LEU A 101 -6.54 18.17 -8.50
N PHE A 102 -6.56 18.60 -7.22
CA PHE A 102 -7.74 19.15 -6.57
C PHE A 102 -8.14 20.50 -7.19
N GLU A 103 -7.19 21.42 -7.37
CA GLU A 103 -7.43 22.71 -8.03
C GLU A 103 -7.94 22.56 -9.46
N GLN A 104 -7.40 21.58 -10.20
CA GLN A 104 -7.83 21.28 -11.57
C GLN A 104 -9.14 20.48 -11.63
N LYS A 105 -9.77 20.18 -10.49
CA LYS A 105 -11.01 19.38 -10.38
C LYS A 105 -10.91 18.01 -11.08
N VAL A 106 -9.71 17.46 -11.14
CA VAL A 106 -9.42 16.14 -11.73
C VAL A 106 -9.75 15.05 -10.73
N SER A 107 -9.45 15.28 -9.45
CA SER A 107 -9.87 14.42 -8.36
C SER A 107 -11.14 14.99 -7.72
N GLY A 108 -12.14 14.12 -7.49
CA GLY A 108 -13.32 14.47 -6.68
C GLY A 108 -13.02 14.56 -5.18
N SER A 109 -11.77 14.28 -4.79
CA SER A 109 -11.24 14.27 -3.43
C SER A 109 -9.96 15.10 -3.36
N ASP A 110 -9.63 15.62 -2.19
CA ASP A 110 -8.38 16.32 -1.88
C ASP A 110 -7.17 15.36 -1.78
N VAL A 111 -7.41 14.06 -1.75
CA VAL A 111 -6.36 13.02 -1.67
C VAL A 111 -6.41 12.11 -2.89
N PHE A 112 -5.57 12.40 -3.89
CA PHE A 112 -5.36 11.54 -5.07
C PHE A 112 -4.25 10.50 -4.84
N PHE A 113 -3.16 10.92 -4.20
CA PHE A 113 -2.07 10.09 -3.70
C PHE A 113 -2.16 10.00 -2.18
N LEU A 114 -2.16 8.78 -1.64
CA LEU A 114 -2.28 8.57 -0.19
C LEU A 114 -1.00 8.99 0.55
N ASP A 115 0.16 8.61 0.00
CA ASP A 115 1.48 8.88 0.53
C ASP A 115 2.53 8.89 -0.61
N GLY A 116 3.79 9.16 -0.26
CA GLY A 116 4.89 9.09 -1.22
C GLY A 116 5.09 7.71 -1.81
N ALA A 117 4.86 6.63 -1.05
CA ALA A 117 5.01 5.27 -1.55
C ALA A 117 3.95 4.93 -2.62
N ASP A 118 2.72 5.40 -2.48
CA ASP A 118 1.66 5.32 -3.48
C ASP A 118 2.03 6.15 -4.73
N CYS A 119 2.56 7.36 -4.54
CA CYS A 119 3.06 8.19 -5.63
C CYS A 119 4.20 7.53 -6.42
N GLU A 120 5.15 6.91 -5.73
CA GLU A 120 6.26 6.17 -6.35
C GLU A 120 5.75 4.97 -7.15
N ARG A 121 4.91 4.11 -6.53
CA ARG A 121 4.31 2.96 -7.21
C ARG A 121 3.49 3.37 -8.42
N PHE A 122 2.79 4.51 -8.35
CA PHE A 122 2.07 5.06 -9.49
C PHE A 122 3.03 5.43 -10.63
N PHE A 123 4.17 6.06 -10.33
CA PHE A 123 5.20 6.36 -11.32
C PHE A 123 5.74 5.08 -11.99
N GLU A 124 6.11 4.09 -11.20
CA GLU A 124 6.66 2.83 -11.70
C GLU A 124 5.70 2.09 -12.62
N ARG A 125 4.44 1.94 -12.20
CA ARG A 125 3.43 1.18 -12.95
C ARG A 125 2.99 1.89 -14.23
N ASN A 126 2.84 3.21 -14.18
CA ASN A 126 2.25 3.96 -15.28
C ASN A 126 3.26 4.50 -16.27
N PHE A 127 4.52 4.73 -15.87
CA PHE A 127 5.50 5.38 -16.74
C PHE A 127 6.70 4.47 -17.07
N LEU A 128 7.25 3.73 -16.09
CA LEU A 128 8.42 2.88 -16.35
C LEU A 128 8.13 1.69 -17.27
N ARG A 129 6.87 1.26 -17.38
CA ARG A 129 6.45 0.23 -18.36
C ARG A 129 6.69 0.63 -19.81
N TYR A 130 6.84 1.93 -20.10
CA TYR A 130 7.09 2.46 -21.44
C TYR A 130 8.57 2.61 -21.77
N LEU A 131 9.47 2.37 -20.81
CA LEU A 131 10.90 2.41 -21.07
C LEU A 131 11.34 1.12 -21.76
N PRO A 132 12.13 1.20 -22.85
CA PRO A 132 12.46 0.06 -23.71
C PRO A 132 13.26 -1.07 -23.01
N SER A 133 13.81 -0.82 -21.82
CA SER A 133 14.49 -1.85 -21.01
C SER A 133 13.52 -2.86 -20.37
N ARG A 134 12.25 -2.51 -20.16
CA ARG A 134 11.20 -3.40 -19.63
C ARG A 134 10.22 -3.71 -20.76
N LYS A 135 10.26 -4.94 -21.27
CA LYS A 135 9.46 -5.45 -22.41
C LYS A 135 8.03 -4.88 -22.45
N SER A 136 7.70 -4.02 -23.43
CA SER A 136 6.53 -4.20 -24.29
C SER A 136 6.37 -3.07 -25.34
N SER A 137 5.69 -3.49 -26.42
CA SER A 137 5.09 -2.81 -27.57
C SER A 137 4.99 -1.28 -27.63
N HIS A 138 5.09 -0.79 -28.87
CA HIS A 138 4.89 0.58 -29.34
C HIS A 138 3.94 1.41 -28.45
N PRO A 139 4.41 2.54 -27.88
CA PRO A 139 3.55 3.43 -27.11
C PRO A 139 2.51 4.11 -28.00
N ASP A 140 1.29 4.29 -27.50
CA ASP A 140 0.31 5.19 -28.13
C ASP A 140 0.94 6.59 -28.33
N LEU A 141 0.52 7.30 -29.39
CA LEU A 141 1.05 8.61 -29.79
C LEU A 141 1.27 9.62 -28.63
N PRO A 142 0.37 9.74 -27.63
CA PRO A 142 0.56 10.63 -26.48
C PRO A 142 1.71 10.25 -25.55
N ILE A 143 2.13 8.97 -25.55
CA ILE A 143 3.21 8.46 -24.70
C ILE A 143 4.57 8.72 -25.35
N ALA A 144 4.65 8.76 -26.68
CA ALA A 144 5.88 9.10 -27.40
C ALA A 144 6.38 10.52 -27.05
N GLU A 145 5.47 11.47 -26.86
CA GLU A 145 5.78 12.85 -26.45
C GLU A 145 6.24 12.93 -24.98
N LEU A 146 5.70 12.08 -24.10
CA LEU A 146 6.11 12.02 -22.70
C LEU A 146 7.43 11.26 -22.48
N LEU A 147 7.83 10.40 -23.41
CA LEU A 147 9.01 9.54 -23.28
C LEU A 147 10.31 10.28 -22.86
N PRO A 148 10.67 11.46 -23.41
CA PRO A 148 11.85 12.20 -22.93
C PRO A 148 11.72 12.65 -21.46
N TYR A 149 10.52 13.01 -21.00
CA TYR A 149 10.27 13.37 -19.61
C TYR A 149 10.30 12.15 -18.69
N ILE A 150 9.73 11.03 -19.13
CA ILE A 150 9.79 9.75 -18.40
C ILE A 150 11.24 9.33 -18.17
N ARG A 151 12.08 9.40 -19.21
CA ARG A 151 13.50 9.05 -19.10
C ARG A 151 14.25 9.97 -18.13
N LYS A 152 13.99 11.28 -18.19
CA LYS A 152 14.61 12.24 -17.27
C LYS A 152 14.19 11.99 -15.82
N ALA A 153 12.92 11.72 -15.59
CA ALA A 153 12.39 11.37 -14.27
C ALA A 153 13.02 10.06 -13.76
N ASP A 154 13.09 9.03 -14.61
CA ASP A 154 13.70 7.73 -14.27
C ASP A 154 15.19 7.88 -13.87
N ILE A 155 15.98 8.65 -14.63
CA ILE A 155 17.37 8.92 -14.29
C ILE A 155 17.48 9.67 -12.95
N ALA A 156 16.62 10.67 -12.73
CA ALA A 156 16.60 11.44 -11.48
C ALA A 156 16.27 10.57 -10.25
N CYS A 157 15.46 9.52 -10.43
CA CYS A 157 15.15 8.53 -9.40
C CYS A 157 16.27 7.48 -9.24
N ALA A 158 16.80 6.94 -10.34
CA ALA A 158 17.80 5.87 -10.35
C ALA A 158 19.18 6.32 -9.83
N GLY A 159 19.56 7.58 -10.08
CA GLY A 159 20.82 8.15 -9.60
C GLY A 159 20.94 8.19 -8.06
N LYS A 160 19.85 7.97 -7.33
CA LYS A 160 19.80 8.05 -5.85
C LYS A 160 19.70 6.71 -5.14
N GLN A 161 19.46 5.61 -5.86
CA GLN A 161 19.50 4.26 -5.28
C GLN A 161 20.93 3.70 -5.13
N LEU A 162 21.95 4.42 -5.63
CA LEU A 162 23.34 3.97 -5.72
C LEU A 162 24.31 4.67 -4.75
N ILE A 163 23.81 5.41 -3.76
CA ILE A 163 24.63 6.07 -2.73
C ILE A 163 24.23 5.55 -1.35
#